data_AF-A0A7X5UB18-F1
#
_entry.id   AF-A0A7X5UB18-F1
#
_cell.length_a   1.000
_cell.length_b   1.000
_cell.length_c   1.000
_cell.angle_alpha   90.00
_cell.angle_beta   90.00
_cell.angle_gamma   90.00
#
_symmetry.space_group_name_H-M   'P 1'
#
loop_
_entity.id
_entity.type
_entity.pdbx_description
1 polymer ?
#
loop_
_entity_poly.entity_id
_entity_poly.type
_entity_poly.pdbx_seq_one_letter_code
_entity_poly.pdbx_strand_id
1 'polypeptide(L)'
;MTTAPDSATLTGAIALLRQREQDGHTTHGTTVDRTDYSLLRWLKESQEEKADDLMYMGAAIRVAEDLEVLVAVARDLNAWLCRLGMEGTAHQRCLAEALDKIGDVA
;
A
#
# COMPACT_ATOMS: atom_id res chain seq x y z
N MET A 1 -16.22 -24.50 -25.11
CA MET A 1 -15.67 -24.47 -23.75
C MET A 1 -16.03 -23.13 -23.15
N THR A 2 -16.82 -23.09 -22.08
CA THR A 2 -17.13 -21.85 -21.35
C THR A 2 -16.06 -21.66 -20.28
N THR A 3 -15.26 -20.61 -20.41
CA THR A 3 -14.28 -20.22 -19.38
C THR A 3 -15.01 -19.65 -18.17
N ALA A 4 -14.45 -19.88 -16.97
CA ALA A 4 -14.95 -19.24 -15.76
C ALA A 4 -14.89 -17.70 -15.90
N PRO A 5 -15.80 -16.95 -15.25
CA PRO A 5 -15.72 -15.50 -15.22
C PRO A 5 -14.47 -15.03 -14.47
N ASP A 6 -13.95 -13.88 -14.87
CA ASP A 6 -12.80 -13.24 -14.21
C ASP A 6 -13.13 -12.87 -12.76
N SER A 7 -12.12 -12.89 -11.88
CA SER A 7 -12.24 -12.35 -10.53
C SER A 7 -12.25 -10.82 -10.55
N ALA A 8 -12.82 -10.20 -9.52
CA ALA A 8 -12.78 -8.74 -9.37
C ALA A 8 -11.34 -8.18 -9.37
N THR A 9 -10.39 -8.90 -8.78
CA THR A 9 -8.97 -8.55 -8.79
C THR A 9 -8.38 -8.56 -10.20
N LEU A 10 -8.67 -9.60 -10.99
CA LEU A 10 -8.22 -9.69 -12.38
C LEU A 10 -8.83 -8.57 -13.22
N THR A 11 -10.13 -8.32 -13.07
CA THR A 11 -10.81 -7.21 -13.75
C THR A 11 -10.17 -5.86 -13.41
N GLY A 12 -9.85 -5.62 -12.13
CA GLY A 12 -9.16 -4.42 -11.68
C GLY A 12 -7.76 -4.28 -12.27
N ALA A 13 -6.98 -5.35 -12.30
CA ALA A 13 -5.64 -5.35 -12.91
C ALA A 13 -5.69 -5.04 -14.42
N ILE A 14 -6.63 -5.64 -15.15
CA ILE A 14 -6.83 -5.36 -16.58
C ILE A 14 -7.23 -3.89 -16.80
N ALA A 15 -8.12 -3.35 -15.96
CA ALA A 15 -8.51 -1.95 -16.03
C ALA A 15 -7.32 -1.01 -15.78
N LEU A 16 -6.49 -1.30 -14.78
CA LEU A 16 -5.28 -0.54 -14.47
C LEU A 16 -4.30 -0.54 -15.65
N LEU A 17 -4.06 -1.70 -16.28
CA LEU A 17 -3.15 -1.81 -17.43
C LEU A 17 -3.64 -0.96 -18.61
N ARG A 18 -4.95 -0.99 -18.90
CA ARG A 18 -5.55 -0.14 -19.95
C ARG A 18 -5.39 1.34 -19.63
N GLN A 19 -5.60 1.74 -18.37
CA GLN A 19 -5.43 3.13 -17.96
C GLN A 19 -3.97 3.57 -18.10
N ARG A 20 -3.02 2.74 -17.65
CA ARG A 20 -1.57 3.02 -17.78
C ARG A 20 -1.15 3.17 -19.23
N GLU A 21 -1.69 2.35 -20.14
CA GLU A 21 -1.42 2.49 -21.57
C GLU A 21 -1.96 3.82 -22.13
N GLN A 22 -3.17 4.22 -21.72
CA GLN A 22 -3.74 5.51 -22.09
C GLN A 22 -2.93 6.70 -21.54
N ASP A 23 -2.47 6.61 -20.30
CA ASP A 23 -1.64 7.65 -19.66
C ASP A 23 -0.29 7.77 -20.37
N GLY A 24 0.34 6.63 -20.69
CA GLY A 24 1.58 6.58 -21.47
C GLY A 24 1.41 7.19 -22.86
N HIS A 25 0.32 6.87 -23.55
CA HIS A 25 0.01 7.48 -24.85
C HIS A 25 -0.24 9.00 -24.73
N THR A 26 -0.91 9.45 -23.67
CA THR A 26 -1.18 10.89 -23.45
C THR A 26 0.10 11.65 -23.11
N THR A 27 0.99 11.06 -22.32
CA THR A 27 2.20 11.71 -21.81
C THR A 27 3.34 11.67 -22.83
N HIS A 28 3.51 10.55 -23.52
CA HIS A 28 4.66 10.29 -24.38
C HIS A 28 4.30 10.17 -25.87
N GLY A 29 3.01 10.20 -26.22
CA GLY A 29 2.55 10.06 -27.60
C GLY A 29 2.76 8.66 -28.19
N THR A 30 3.01 7.65 -27.35
CA THR A 30 3.33 6.29 -27.79
C THR A 30 2.81 5.23 -26.80
N THR A 31 2.62 3.99 -27.28
CA THR A 31 2.24 2.82 -26.47
C THR A 31 3.45 1.97 -26.09
N VAL A 32 3.23 0.81 -25.46
CA VAL A 32 4.28 -0.19 -25.20
C VAL A 32 4.90 -0.75 -26.49
N ASP A 33 4.21 -0.63 -27.63
CA ASP A 33 4.70 -1.03 -28.96
C ASP A 33 5.62 0.03 -29.61
N ARG A 34 6.19 0.95 -28.81
CA ARG A 34 7.07 2.01 -29.30
C ARG A 34 8.33 1.46 -29.95
N THR A 35 8.73 2.04 -31.08
CA THR A 35 9.94 1.64 -31.83
C THR A 35 11.07 2.65 -31.74
N ASP A 36 10.85 3.78 -31.07
CA ASP A 36 11.82 4.86 -30.87
C ASP A 36 12.85 4.57 -29.76
N TYR A 37 12.68 3.45 -29.04
CA TYR A 37 13.57 2.99 -27.98
C TYR A 37 14.34 1.73 -28.38
N SER A 38 15.62 1.67 -28.01
CA SER A 38 16.37 0.41 -28.07
C SER A 38 15.99 -0.49 -26.90
N LEU A 39 16.09 -1.81 -27.10
CA LEU A 39 15.86 -2.79 -26.04
C LEU A 39 16.73 -2.51 -24.79
N LEU A 40 17.99 -2.10 -24.99
CA LEU A 40 18.88 -1.76 -23.88
C LEU A 40 18.38 -0.55 -23.08
N ARG A 41 17.83 0.47 -23.75
CA ARG A 41 17.26 1.63 -23.05
C ARG A 41 16.02 1.23 -22.26
N TRP A 42 15.11 0.45 -22.86
CA TRP A 42 13.95 -0.12 -22.17
C TRP A 42 14.33 -0.88 -20.90
N LEU A 43 15.34 -1.76 -20.99
CA LEU A 43 15.78 -2.55 -19.84
C LEU A 43 16.41 -1.70 -18.74
N LYS A 44 17.13 -0.64 -19.09
CA LYS A 44 17.71 0.29 -18.10
C LYS A 44 16.63 1.07 -17.35
N GLU A 45 15.66 1.63 -18.06
CA GLU A 45 14.55 2.34 -17.42
C GLU A 45 13.72 1.39 -16.53
N SER A 46 13.43 0.17 -16.99
CA SER A 46 12.75 -0.82 -16.15
C SER A 46 13.57 -1.23 -14.91
N GLN A 47 14.90 -1.23 -15.01
CA GLN A 47 15.78 -1.47 -13.87
C GLN A 47 15.73 -0.31 -12.87
N GLU A 48 15.75 0.93 -13.35
CA GLU A 48 15.65 2.15 -12.53
C GLU A 48 14.30 2.20 -11.80
N GLU A 49 13.18 1.97 -12.49
CA GLU A 49 11.85 1.92 -11.88
C GLU A 49 11.76 0.86 -10.77
N LYS A 50 12.37 -0.31 -10.96
CA LYS A 50 12.41 -1.36 -9.92
C LYS A 50 13.29 -0.99 -8.72
N ALA A 51 14.35 -0.22 -8.94
CA ALA A 51 15.17 0.28 -7.85
C ALA A 51 14.40 1.31 -7.01
N ASP A 52 13.64 2.19 -7.68
CA ASP A 52 12.75 3.14 -7.01
C ASP A 52 11.67 2.40 -6.20
N ASP A 53 11.02 1.38 -6.80
CA ASP A 53 10.05 0.52 -6.11
C ASP A 53 10.65 -0.13 -4.84
N LEU A 54 11.89 -0.63 -4.93
CA LEU A 54 12.59 -1.19 -3.78
C LEU A 54 12.76 -0.16 -2.65
N MET A 55 13.11 1.08 -3.00
CA MET A 55 13.24 2.18 -2.03
C MET A 55 11.90 2.53 -1.39
N TYR A 56 10.83 2.62 -2.18
CA TYR A 56 9.48 2.90 -1.68
C TYR A 56 8.97 1.78 -0.77
N MET A 57 9.14 0.52 -1.16
CA MET A 57 8.78 -0.63 -0.33
C MET A 57 9.56 -0.62 0.99
N GLY A 58 10.88 -0.39 0.94
CA GLY A 58 11.70 -0.29 2.15
C GLY A 58 11.25 0.84 3.08
N ALA A 59 10.79 1.98 2.56
CA ALA A 59 10.22 3.05 3.36
C ALA A 59 8.85 2.68 3.96
N ALA A 60 7.98 2.05 3.18
CA ALA A 60 6.67 1.60 3.64
C ALA A 60 6.78 0.54 4.76
N ILE A 61 7.71 -0.42 4.61
CA ILE A 61 8.00 -1.44 5.63
C ILE A 61 8.43 -0.78 6.94
N ARG A 62 9.37 0.17 6.91
CA ARG A 62 9.80 0.88 8.14
C ARG A 62 8.63 1.58 8.84
N VAL A 63 7.75 2.24 8.07
CA VAL A 63 6.57 2.90 8.64
C VAL A 63 5.61 1.89 9.25
N ALA A 64 5.43 0.73 8.62
CA ALA A 64 4.61 -0.35 9.15
C ALA A 64 5.19 -0.92 10.46
N GLU A 65 6.50 -1.16 10.51
CA GLU A 65 7.21 -1.60 11.73
C GLU A 65 7.06 -0.59 12.88
N ASP A 66 7.23 0.71 12.59
CA ASP A 66 7.01 1.78 13.56
C ASP A 66 5.56 1.80 14.07
N LEU A 67 4.59 1.56 13.18
CA LEU A 67 3.17 1.49 13.52
C LEU A 67 2.87 0.28 14.43
N GLU A 68 3.43 -0.89 14.15
CA GLU A 68 3.28 -2.09 14.99
C GLU A 68 3.75 -1.81 16.43
N VAL A 69 4.90 -1.14 16.59
CA VAL A 69 5.43 -0.75 17.91
C VAL A 69 4.47 0.21 18.62
N LEU A 70 3.97 1.23 17.93
CA LEU A 70 3.02 2.19 18.52
C LEU A 70 1.72 1.51 18.97
N VAL A 71 1.20 0.57 18.17
CA VAL A 71 0.02 -0.22 18.52
C VAL A 71 0.28 -1.05 19.77
N ALA A 72 1.43 -1.70 19.87
CA ALA A 72 1.80 -2.47 21.06
C ALA A 72 1.85 -1.60 22.32
N VAL A 73 2.53 -0.44 22.25
CA VAL A 73 2.59 0.52 23.37
C VAL A 73 1.21 1.02 23.76
N ALA A 74 0.36 1.35 22.79
CA ALA A 74 -1.01 1.82 23.04
C ALA A 74 -1.87 0.74 23.71
N ARG A 75 -1.73 -0.54 23.30
CA ARG A 75 -2.40 -1.68 23.96
C ARG A 75 -1.96 -1.85 25.41
N ASP A 76 -0.65 -1.76 25.67
CA ASP A 76 -0.08 -1.87 27.03
C ASP A 76 -0.55 -0.73 27.94
N LEU A 77 -0.59 0.49 27.42
CA LEU A 77 -1.10 1.66 28.14
C LEU A 77 -2.59 1.50 28.47
N ASN A 78 -3.40 1.06 27.50
CA ASN A 78 -4.82 0.81 27.73
C ASN A 78 -5.04 -0.23 28.84
N ALA A 79 -4.28 -1.34 28.80
CA ALA A 79 -4.34 -2.36 29.84
C ALA A 79 -3.92 -1.84 31.22
N TRP A 80 -2.92 -0.95 31.27
CA TRP A 80 -2.49 -0.31 32.51
C TRP A 80 -3.55 0.62 33.10
N LEU A 81 -4.22 1.43 32.27
CA LEU A 81 -5.32 2.29 32.70
C LEU A 81 -6.48 1.48 33.29
N CYS A 82 -6.84 0.34 32.69
CA CYS A 82 -7.86 -0.54 33.26
C CYS A 82 -7.45 -1.06 34.64
N ARG A 83 -6.18 -1.46 34.83
CA ARG A 83 -5.67 -1.90 36.15
C ARG A 83 -5.72 -0.82 37.23
N LEU A 84 -5.67 0.46 36.85
CA LEU A 84 -5.84 1.59 37.78
C LEU A 84 -7.32 1.92 38.07
N GLY A 85 -8.28 1.18 37.48
CA GLY A 85 -9.70 1.46 37.61
C GLY A 85 -10.15 2.68 36.80
N MET A 86 -9.38 3.11 35.78
CA MET A 86 -9.71 4.25 34.92
C MET A 86 -10.61 3.88 33.73
N GLU A 87 -11.36 2.77 33.84
CA GLU A 87 -12.25 2.29 32.81
C GLU A 87 -13.36 3.31 32.50
N GLY A 88 -13.63 3.53 31.22
CA GLY A 88 -14.67 4.48 30.81
C GLY A 88 -14.31 5.96 31.03
N THR A 89 -13.06 6.27 31.38
CA THR A 89 -12.58 7.67 31.32
C THR A 89 -12.48 8.14 29.87
N ALA A 90 -12.55 9.45 29.65
CA ALA A 90 -12.41 10.02 28.31
C ALA A 90 -11.06 9.65 27.65
N HIS A 91 -9.99 9.59 28.46
CA HIS A 91 -8.66 9.17 28.01
C HIS A 91 -8.64 7.70 27.54
N GLN A 92 -9.26 6.79 28.30
CA GLN A 92 -9.33 5.37 27.94
C GLN A 92 -10.19 5.14 26.69
N ARG A 93 -11.33 5.84 26.56
CA ARG A 93 -12.17 5.77 25.35
C ARG A 93 -11.45 6.27 24.10
N CYS A 94 -10.79 7.42 24.19
CA CYS A 94 -10.00 7.99 23.09
C CYS A 94 -8.92 7.00 22.61
N LEU A 95 -8.22 6.36 23.56
CA LEU A 95 -7.19 5.37 23.25
C LEU A 95 -7.78 4.11 22.61
N ALA A 96 -8.93 3.62 23.08
CA ALA A 96 -9.61 2.47 22.51
C ALA A 96 -10.11 2.74 21.08
N GLU A 97 -10.69 3.92 20.82
CA GLU A 97 -11.10 4.34 19.47
C GLU A 97 -9.91 4.50 18.51
N ALA A 98 -8.77 4.99 19.02
CA ALA A 98 -7.56 5.09 18.21
C ALA A 98 -7.02 3.70 17.84
N LEU A 99 -7.01 2.76 18.79
CA LEU A 99 -6.60 1.37 18.55
C LEU A 99 -7.50 0.65 17.55
N ASP A 100 -8.81 0.88 17.60
CA ASP A 100 -9.78 0.31 16.65
C ASP A 100 -9.49 0.77 15.22
N LYS A 101 -9.25 2.07 15.02
CA LYS A 101 -8.91 2.64 13.71
C LYS A 101 -7.57 2.18 13.14
N ILE A 102 -6.59 1.89 14.01
CA ILE A 102 -5.25 1.48 13.58
C ILE A 102 -5.18 -0.04 13.35
N GLY A 103 -5.96 -0.84 14.08
CA GLY A 103 -5.97 -2.30 13.97
C GLY A 103 -6.40 -2.85 12.61
N ASP A 104 -7.04 -2.03 11.77
CA ASP A 104 -7.40 -2.40 10.39
C ASP A 104 -6.24 -2.20 9.38
N VAL A 105 -5.16 -1.51 9.79
CA VAL A 105 -4.06 -1.07 8.92
C VAL A 105 -2.74 -1.78 9.22
N ALA A 106 -2.56 -2.30 10.44
CA ALA A 106 -1.40 -3.08 10.89
C ALA A 106 -1.75 -4.57 10.94
#